data_AF-A0A5M8P4A9-F1
#
_entry.id   AF-A0A5M8P4A9-F1
#
_cell.length_a   1.000
_cell.length_b   1.000
_cell.length_c   1.000
_cell.angle_alpha   90.00
_cell.angle_beta   90.00
_cell.angle_gamma   90.00
#
_symmetry.space_group_name_H-M   'P 1'
#
loop_
_entity.id
_entity.type
_entity.pdbx_description
1 polymer ?
#
loop_
_entity_poly.entity_id
_entity_poly.type
_entity_poly.pdbx_seq_one_letter_code
_entity_poly.pdbx_strand_id
1 'polypeptide(L)'
;MKIKTITVGICSLICSISLFAQNEELLFSPEGIAEIRITLEDGKQIGDIKNEKANADYAGKVKAQMTIKNSSTSVYNSTDLFTSRIWIDGRGNTSWHHDKRPYNIDLVMEDWDTENPAALLGMPEGDEWCLLAFWNDRSLMRFQIASYLGQRMEGISWTPRNRYVEVWINNDYRGLYALTEKIQRSDNRVDIKKLDTTSTDLSGGYILEASPEDGHKSTPIEVATQFKTSRDGINFVFKYPKAKNVTQEQRAWIKNYLDEFETALRSNDSTDPVNGYQKYINENSFIDWTILHELSKGCDNLFHASVFVQKDRNDKLNMSAPWDFDLSFGNSGVYTEDGKWIRSHRWFSLLYQDERYAQKFNARYDELTPLFQTIPQILTTNYIQLEESGALDREYNRFPKILDEFKSDGEGRTTPTTYKGHTRFLSEWTMSRNNWVYISLGLTDTEKGERMKKIRPVIRVMDPEGMELGLAFDVKVMKSDDNNNQYTYSWNDASFNNTSSRRISQKGKYWVKIKDEWGNSSLTSDTLYFGVTPPPPPIPTAMDKIEAGHFFTYNNPVKDFLDIHYSASENSSAVIGLFDIKGSKVISSTYTLQPGENRIQISCSGLTNGIYILHIQLKNETVLKKVIVK
;
A
#
# COMPACT_ATOMS: atom_id res chain seq x y z
N MET A 1 -58.98 25.40 31.79
CA MET A 1 -58.95 24.06 31.17
C MET A 1 -57.67 24.00 30.35
N LYS A 2 -56.66 23.31 30.87
CA LYS A 2 -55.24 23.42 30.48
C LYS A 2 -54.94 22.53 29.27
N ILE A 3 -54.38 23.14 28.22
CA ILE A 3 -53.75 22.45 27.10
C ILE A 3 -52.42 21.89 27.61
N LYS A 4 -52.26 20.56 27.60
CA LYS A 4 -51.00 19.89 27.95
C LYS A 4 -50.05 19.99 26.76
N THR A 5 -49.07 20.86 26.89
CA THR A 5 -47.79 20.83 26.18
C THR A 5 -47.11 19.49 26.49
N ILE A 6 -46.78 18.70 25.46
CA ILE A 6 -45.85 17.57 25.60
C ILE A 6 -44.48 18.08 25.19
N THR A 7 -43.63 18.24 26.21
CA THR A 7 -42.21 18.54 26.16
C THR A 7 -41.48 17.41 25.43
N VAL A 8 -40.85 17.70 24.29
CA VAL A 8 -39.82 16.83 23.71
C VAL A 8 -38.55 17.11 24.51
N GLY A 9 -38.25 16.21 25.44
CA GLY A 9 -37.07 16.26 26.29
C GLY A 9 -35.81 15.97 25.49
N ILE A 10 -34.90 16.94 25.50
CA ILE A 10 -33.46 16.76 25.27
C ILE A 10 -32.97 15.76 26.32
N CYS A 11 -32.45 14.61 25.87
CA CYS A 11 -31.66 13.71 26.70
C CYS A 11 -30.34 13.45 25.98
N SER A 12 -29.43 14.40 26.12
CA SER A 12 -28.00 14.19 25.97
C SER A 12 -27.50 13.40 27.17
N LEU A 13 -27.04 12.15 26.99
CA LEU A 13 -25.95 11.56 27.77
C LEU A 13 -25.53 10.21 27.15
N ILE A 14 -24.31 10.20 26.60
CA ILE A 14 -23.28 9.14 26.72
C ILE A 14 -23.76 7.71 26.43
N CYS A 15 -23.56 7.27 25.18
CA CYS A 15 -22.83 6.04 24.81
C CYS A 15 -23.04 5.79 23.31
N SER A 16 -22.29 6.47 22.44
CA SER A 16 -22.19 6.12 21.02
C SER A 16 -20.89 5.35 20.76
N ILE A 17 -20.62 4.34 21.60
CA ILE A 17 -19.70 3.25 21.29
C ILE A 17 -20.56 1.99 21.21
N SER A 18 -21.14 1.76 20.04
CA SER A 18 -21.49 0.45 19.49
C SER A 18 -22.16 0.75 18.15
N LEU A 19 -21.57 0.37 17.02
CA LEU A 19 -21.96 -0.92 16.45
C LEU A 19 -20.95 -1.49 15.43
N PHE A 20 -19.65 -1.21 15.54
CA PHE A 20 -18.64 -2.04 14.89
C PHE A 20 -17.43 -2.10 15.82
N ALA A 21 -17.19 -3.27 16.42
CA ALA A 21 -15.84 -3.61 16.84
C ALA A 21 -15.02 -3.71 15.54
N GLN A 22 -14.47 -2.57 15.11
CA GLN A 22 -13.64 -2.51 13.91
C GLN A 22 -12.42 -3.39 14.19
N ASN A 23 -12.09 -4.27 13.24
CA ASN A 23 -10.80 -4.92 13.28
C ASN A 23 -9.76 -3.82 13.02
N GLU A 24 -9.16 -3.28 14.08
CA GLU A 24 -8.19 -2.17 14.04
C GLU A 24 -7.07 -2.43 13.02
N GLU A 25 -6.78 -3.70 12.75
CA GLU A 25 -5.79 -4.13 11.77
C GLU A 25 -6.11 -3.73 10.31
N LEU A 26 -7.38 -3.43 10.00
CA LEU A 26 -7.82 -2.99 8.67
C LEU A 26 -7.77 -1.46 8.51
N LEU A 27 -7.57 -0.71 9.59
CA LEU A 27 -7.58 0.75 9.58
C LEU A 27 -6.20 1.31 9.21
N PHE A 28 -6.19 2.38 8.41
CA PHE A 28 -4.98 3.16 8.13
C PHE A 28 -4.62 4.05 9.33
N SER A 29 -5.63 4.49 10.09
CA SER A 29 -5.49 5.21 11.36
C SER A 29 -6.25 4.46 12.47
N PRO A 30 -5.66 3.43 13.10
CA PRO A 30 -6.38 2.60 14.09
C PRO A 30 -6.85 3.40 15.31
N GLU A 31 -6.04 4.34 15.79
CA GLU A 31 -6.38 5.22 16.92
C GLU A 31 -7.17 6.47 16.50
N GLY A 32 -7.70 6.50 15.27
CA GLY A 32 -8.51 7.59 14.74
C GLY A 32 -7.75 8.76 14.10
N ILE A 33 -8.46 9.84 13.76
CA ILE A 33 -7.93 10.96 12.98
C ILE A 33 -7.56 12.12 13.91
N ALA A 34 -6.27 12.38 14.10
CA ALA A 34 -5.77 13.45 14.97
C ALA A 34 -5.78 14.84 14.29
N GLU A 35 -5.64 15.91 15.08
CA GLU A 35 -5.42 17.26 14.57
C GLU A 35 -3.94 17.64 14.61
N ILE A 36 -3.44 18.26 13.54
CA ILE A 36 -2.16 18.96 13.50
C ILE A 36 -2.43 20.46 13.36
N ARG A 37 -1.98 21.24 14.34
CA ARG A 37 -2.08 22.70 14.33
C ARG A 37 -0.70 23.31 14.22
N ILE A 38 -0.48 24.07 13.16
CA ILE A 38 0.76 24.76 12.86
C ILE A 38 0.52 26.27 12.98
N THR A 39 1.36 26.95 13.75
CA THR A 39 1.36 28.41 13.85
C THR A 39 2.70 28.91 13.34
N LEU A 40 2.70 29.64 12.24
CA LEU A 40 3.89 30.22 11.65
C LEU A 40 4.40 31.38 12.52
N GLU A 41 5.72 31.44 12.73
CA GLU A 41 6.35 32.51 13.51
C GLU A 41 6.57 33.77 12.66
N ASP A 42 7.06 34.84 13.28
CA ASP A 42 7.47 36.09 12.61
C ASP A 42 6.38 36.77 11.76
N GLY A 43 5.11 36.57 12.10
CA GLY A 43 3.96 37.12 11.36
C GLY A 43 3.74 36.49 9.98
N LYS A 44 4.44 35.40 9.66
CA LYS A 44 4.36 34.70 8.38
C LYS A 44 2.96 34.14 8.15
N GLN A 45 2.57 34.14 6.89
CA GLN A 45 1.31 33.63 6.38
C GLN A 45 1.55 32.37 5.56
N ILE A 46 0.49 31.62 5.27
CA ILE A 46 0.59 30.37 4.50
C ILE A 46 1.25 30.55 3.13
N GLY A 47 1.10 31.74 2.50
CA GLY A 47 1.72 32.07 1.22
C GLY A 47 3.24 32.27 1.28
N ASP A 48 3.81 32.42 2.49
CA ASP A 48 5.25 32.48 2.72
C ASP A 48 5.90 31.09 2.72
N ILE A 49 5.12 30.02 2.89
CA ILE A 49 5.64 28.66 2.70
C ILE A 49 5.87 28.45 1.20
N LYS A 50 7.14 28.29 0.82
CA LYS A 50 7.59 28.11 -0.57
C LYS A 50 8.13 26.70 -0.78
N ASN A 51 8.21 26.28 -2.04
CA ASN A 51 8.79 25.01 -2.46
C ASN A 51 10.11 25.26 -3.21
N GLU A 52 11.17 24.54 -2.84
CA GLU A 52 12.52 24.70 -3.39
C GLU A 52 12.59 24.55 -4.93
N LYS A 53 11.76 23.66 -5.49
CA LYS A 53 11.77 23.34 -6.93
C LYS A 53 10.86 24.27 -7.73
N ALA A 54 9.79 24.76 -7.13
CA ALA A 54 8.74 25.50 -7.83
C ALA A 54 8.78 27.03 -7.63
N ASN A 55 9.47 27.52 -6.60
CA ASN A 55 9.52 28.94 -6.27
C ASN A 55 10.94 29.49 -6.43
N ALA A 56 11.13 30.39 -7.40
CA ALA A 56 12.43 31.04 -7.64
C ALA A 56 12.90 31.92 -6.45
N ASP A 57 11.96 32.37 -5.61
CA ASP A 57 12.17 33.14 -4.39
C ASP A 57 12.27 32.26 -3.13
N TYR A 58 12.49 30.94 -3.27
CA TYR A 58 12.67 30.04 -2.12
C TYR A 58 13.90 30.45 -1.29
N ALA A 59 13.65 30.93 -0.07
CA ALA A 59 14.67 31.39 0.87
C ALA A 59 14.97 30.39 1.99
N GLY A 60 14.48 29.16 1.87
CA GLY A 60 14.56 28.13 2.92
C GLY A 60 13.23 27.88 3.62
N LYS A 61 13.29 27.02 4.64
CA LYS A 61 12.13 26.62 5.44
C LYS A 61 11.64 27.76 6.33
N VAL A 62 10.36 27.74 6.67
CA VAL A 62 9.71 28.72 7.55
C VAL A 62 9.64 28.19 8.97
N LYS A 63 9.87 29.07 9.95
CA LYS A 63 9.75 28.77 11.38
C LYS A 63 8.28 28.60 11.77
N ALA A 64 7.95 27.52 12.48
CA ALA A 64 6.61 27.34 13.04
C ALA A 64 6.62 26.59 14.38
N GLN A 65 5.53 26.71 15.12
CA GLN A 65 5.16 25.84 16.22
C GLN A 65 4.14 24.82 15.73
N MET A 66 4.33 23.54 16.05
CA MET A 66 3.38 22.47 15.73
C MET A 66 2.87 21.81 17.00
N THR A 67 1.55 21.62 17.07
CA THR A 67 0.88 20.80 18.07
C THR A 67 0.09 19.70 17.38
N ILE A 68 0.38 18.45 17.72
CA ILE A 68 -0.42 17.28 17.38
C ILE A 68 -1.25 16.91 18.61
N LYS A 69 -2.56 16.79 18.45
CA LYS A 69 -3.46 16.45 19.55
C LYS A 69 -4.59 15.54 19.10
N ASN A 70 -5.19 14.85 20.06
CA ASN A 70 -6.41 14.11 19.80
C ASN A 70 -7.55 15.04 19.38
N SER A 71 -8.34 14.57 18.42
CA SER A 71 -9.63 15.15 18.06
C SER A 71 -10.75 14.46 18.86
N SER A 72 -12.02 14.76 18.55
CA SER A 72 -13.15 14.00 19.09
C SER A 72 -13.23 12.56 18.54
N THR A 73 -12.43 12.23 17.52
CA THR A 73 -12.45 10.95 16.81
C THR A 73 -11.10 10.24 16.86
N SER A 74 -10.24 10.57 17.84
CA SER A 74 -8.95 9.89 18.02
C SER A 74 -8.55 9.75 19.49
N VAL A 75 -7.74 8.73 19.79
CA VAL A 75 -7.39 8.32 21.18
C VAL A 75 -5.91 7.93 21.35
N TYR A 76 -5.00 8.68 20.72
CA TYR A 76 -3.56 8.47 20.88
C TYR A 76 -3.05 8.73 22.30
N ASN A 77 -2.06 7.94 22.74
CA ASN A 77 -1.36 8.17 24.00
C ASN A 77 -0.57 9.48 23.96
N SER A 78 -0.33 10.09 25.13
CA SER A 78 0.40 11.37 25.20
C SER A 78 1.81 11.33 24.60
N THR A 79 2.45 10.15 24.59
CA THR A 79 3.78 9.93 23.99
C THR A 79 3.77 9.91 22.46
N ASP A 80 2.60 9.71 21.85
CA ASP A 80 2.39 9.74 20.39
C ASP A 80 1.91 11.12 19.91
N LEU A 81 1.63 12.02 20.84
CA LEU A 81 1.30 13.43 20.59
C LEU A 81 2.56 14.27 20.69
N PHE A 82 2.56 15.43 20.03
CA PHE A 82 3.76 16.25 19.90
C PHE A 82 3.45 17.72 20.05
N THR A 83 4.35 18.46 20.69
CA THR A 83 4.32 19.94 20.72
C THR A 83 5.75 20.45 20.76
N SER A 84 6.19 21.07 19.66
CA SER A 84 7.52 21.71 19.57
C SER A 84 7.60 22.65 18.35
N ARG A 85 8.76 23.29 18.21
CA ARG A 85 9.20 23.96 16.99
C ARG A 85 9.37 22.97 15.85
N ILE A 86 9.04 23.45 14.65
CA ILE A 86 9.28 22.78 13.39
C ILE A 86 9.78 23.77 12.34
N TRP A 87 10.59 23.27 11.41
CA TRP A 87 10.74 23.90 10.11
C TRP A 87 9.68 23.35 9.15
N ILE A 88 9.04 24.21 8.38
CA ILE A 88 8.05 23.83 7.36
C ILE A 88 8.40 24.43 5.99
N ASP A 89 8.32 23.62 4.95
CA ASP A 89 8.41 24.06 3.54
C ASP A 89 7.41 23.32 2.65
N GLY A 90 7.30 23.80 1.41
CA GLY A 90 6.51 23.14 0.38
C GLY A 90 7.24 21.95 -0.20
N ARG A 91 6.48 20.90 -0.54
CA ARG A 91 7.01 19.71 -1.22
C ARG A 91 6.28 19.39 -2.51
N GLY A 92 6.78 18.37 -3.21
CA GLY A 92 6.22 17.91 -4.47
C GLY A 92 6.68 18.74 -5.67
N ASN A 93 6.32 18.28 -6.86
CA ASN A 93 6.53 19.00 -8.11
C ASN A 93 5.16 19.52 -8.57
N THR A 94 4.48 18.78 -9.43
CA THR A 94 3.12 19.11 -9.92
C THR A 94 2.13 19.35 -8.78
N SER A 95 2.19 18.57 -7.70
CA SER A 95 1.26 18.68 -6.57
C SER A 95 1.37 19.99 -5.78
N TRP A 96 2.47 20.74 -5.92
CA TRP A 96 2.62 22.05 -5.28
C TRP A 96 1.72 23.13 -5.92
N HIS A 97 1.34 22.94 -7.18
CA HIS A 97 0.56 23.91 -7.94
C HIS A 97 -0.95 23.82 -7.71
N HIS A 98 -1.39 22.90 -6.86
CA HIS A 98 -2.79 22.72 -6.50
C HIS A 98 -3.23 23.63 -5.34
N ASP A 99 -4.53 23.88 -5.22
CA ASP A 99 -5.10 24.70 -4.13
C ASP A 99 -4.81 24.11 -2.74
N LYS A 100 -4.78 22.77 -2.67
CA LYS A 100 -4.35 22.02 -1.49
C LYS A 100 -2.91 21.53 -1.65
N ARG A 101 -1.98 22.26 -1.03
CA ARG A 101 -0.54 22.01 -1.15
C ARG A 101 -0.03 20.99 -0.11
N PRO A 102 0.94 20.14 -0.48
CA PRO A 102 1.64 19.27 0.47
C PRO A 102 2.85 19.97 1.10
N TYR A 103 3.25 19.52 2.30
CA TYR A 103 4.33 20.15 3.09
C TYR A 103 5.37 19.13 3.58
N ASN A 104 6.64 19.53 3.74
CA ASN A 104 7.55 18.80 4.63
C ASN A 104 7.58 19.48 6.01
N ILE A 105 7.91 18.68 7.02
CA ILE A 105 8.04 19.10 8.42
C ILE A 105 9.36 18.53 8.93
N ASP A 106 10.24 19.37 9.47
CA ASP A 106 11.38 18.91 10.26
C ASP A 106 11.16 19.31 11.72
N LEU A 107 11.28 18.35 12.63
CA LEU A 107 11.16 18.56 14.06
C LEU A 107 12.48 19.09 14.62
N VAL A 108 12.44 20.22 15.32
CA VAL A 108 13.64 20.86 15.88
C VAL A 108 13.45 21.28 17.33
N MET A 109 14.58 21.41 18.00
CA MET A 109 14.68 21.94 19.36
C MET A 109 14.55 23.48 19.36
N GLU A 110 14.65 24.08 20.54
CA GLU A 110 14.52 25.53 20.70
C GLU A 110 15.57 26.35 19.93
N ASP A 111 16.74 25.78 19.67
CA ASP A 111 17.85 26.45 18.98
C ASP A 111 17.71 26.51 17.46
N TRP A 112 16.68 25.87 16.87
CA TRP A 112 16.45 25.73 15.42
C TRP A 112 17.46 24.89 14.63
N ASP A 113 18.56 24.50 15.26
CA ASP A 113 19.67 23.80 14.62
C ASP A 113 19.77 22.32 15.05
N THR A 114 19.23 21.97 16.23
CA THR A 114 19.23 20.60 16.75
C THR A 114 17.96 19.85 16.34
N GLU A 115 18.12 18.69 15.71
CA GLU A 115 17.03 17.76 15.38
C GLU A 115 16.29 17.32 16.66
N ASN A 116 14.96 17.27 16.61
CA ASN A 116 14.10 16.81 17.72
C ASN A 116 13.28 15.59 17.29
N PRO A 117 13.93 14.44 17.04
CA PRO A 117 13.24 13.23 16.61
C PRO A 117 12.18 12.82 17.64
N ALA A 118 10.97 12.50 17.17
CA ALA A 118 9.86 12.09 18.03
C ALA A 118 8.99 11.03 17.35
N ALA A 119 8.40 10.13 18.15
CA ALA A 119 7.36 9.22 17.69
C ALA A 119 6.05 10.00 17.53
N LEU A 120 5.39 9.86 16.38
CA LEU A 120 4.16 10.58 16.07
C LEU A 120 3.05 9.60 15.71
N LEU A 121 1.91 9.69 16.40
CA LEU A 121 0.68 8.95 16.09
C LEU A 121 0.89 7.42 15.99
N GLY A 122 1.69 6.86 16.91
CA GLY A 122 2.05 5.44 16.96
C GLY A 122 3.05 5.01 15.88
N MET A 123 3.61 5.94 15.11
CA MET A 123 4.71 5.68 14.19
C MET A 123 6.05 5.89 14.91
N PRO A 124 7.08 5.07 14.62
CA PRO A 124 8.40 5.19 15.25
C PRO A 124 9.02 6.57 15.13
N GLU A 125 9.96 6.82 16.03
CA GLU A 125 10.68 8.08 16.14
C GLU A 125 11.38 8.49 14.83
N GLY A 126 11.21 9.76 14.46
CA GLY A 126 11.93 10.41 13.38
C GLY A 126 11.80 11.93 13.44
N ASP A 127 12.69 12.64 12.77
CA ASP A 127 12.80 14.10 12.76
C ASP A 127 12.23 14.72 11.47
N GLU A 128 12.32 14.04 10.32
CA GLU A 128 11.75 14.53 9.07
C GLU A 128 10.43 13.82 8.72
N TRP A 129 9.35 14.57 8.52
CA TRP A 129 8.00 14.09 8.18
C TRP A 129 7.43 14.84 6.99
N CYS A 130 6.29 14.39 6.47
CA CYS A 130 5.57 15.13 5.46
C CYS A 130 4.06 15.00 5.57
N LEU A 131 3.37 15.98 5.02
CA LEU A 131 1.92 16.03 4.89
C LEU A 131 1.55 15.85 3.41
N LEU A 132 0.96 14.70 3.08
CA LEU A 132 0.47 14.40 1.73
C LEU A 132 -0.96 14.89 1.57
N ALA A 133 -1.21 15.71 0.54
CA ALA A 133 -2.46 16.43 0.34
C ALA A 133 -3.56 15.62 -0.35
N PHE A 134 -3.19 14.54 -1.07
CA PHE A 134 -4.10 13.68 -1.83
C PHE A 134 -4.93 14.38 -2.92
N TRP A 135 -4.51 15.55 -3.41
CA TRP A 135 -5.32 16.32 -4.38
C TRP A 135 -5.72 15.53 -5.63
N ASN A 136 -4.77 14.80 -6.24
CA ASN A 136 -5.08 14.00 -7.43
C ASN A 136 -5.80 12.69 -7.07
N ASP A 137 -5.76 12.24 -5.82
CA ASP A 137 -6.37 11.00 -5.37
C ASP A 137 -7.78 11.25 -4.83
N ARG A 138 -8.76 11.17 -5.73
CA ARG A 138 -10.19 11.37 -5.41
C ARG A 138 -10.78 10.37 -4.41
N SER A 139 -10.06 9.28 -4.10
CA SER A 139 -10.44 8.34 -3.04
C SER A 139 -9.80 8.64 -1.69
N LEU A 140 -8.74 9.46 -1.67
CA LEU A 140 -7.86 9.72 -0.53
C LEU A 140 -7.13 8.48 0.02
N MET A 141 -7.24 7.32 -0.64
CA MET A 141 -6.84 6.00 -0.11
C MET A 141 -5.78 5.26 -0.92
N ARG A 142 -5.37 5.72 -2.11
CA ARG A 142 -4.46 4.98 -3.02
C ARG A 142 -3.07 4.81 -2.46
N PHE A 143 -2.51 5.88 -1.91
CA PHE A 143 -1.23 5.78 -1.22
C PHE A 143 -1.36 4.94 0.06
N GLN A 144 -2.45 5.12 0.80
CA GLN A 144 -2.69 4.39 2.04
C GLN A 144 -2.78 2.88 1.83
N ILE A 145 -3.53 2.42 0.82
CA ILE A 145 -3.64 1.00 0.51
C ILE A 145 -2.31 0.43 -0.01
N ALA A 146 -1.55 1.19 -0.81
CA ALA A 146 -0.23 0.76 -1.27
C ALA A 146 0.75 0.58 -0.10
N SER A 147 0.80 1.54 0.83
CA SER A 147 1.62 1.43 2.03
C SER A 147 1.15 0.31 2.95
N TYR A 148 -0.16 0.12 3.10
CA TYR A 148 -0.73 -0.96 3.90
C TYR A 148 -0.31 -2.35 3.39
N LEU A 149 -0.35 -2.55 2.07
CA LEU A 149 0.08 -3.78 1.42
C LEU A 149 1.60 -3.94 1.52
N GLY A 150 2.37 -2.90 1.21
CA GLY A 150 3.83 -2.93 1.28
C GLY A 150 4.38 -3.28 2.67
N GLN A 151 3.73 -2.80 3.74
CA GLN A 151 4.09 -3.15 5.13
C GLN A 151 3.85 -4.63 5.48
N ARG A 152 3.05 -5.36 4.68
CA ARG A 152 2.76 -6.79 4.86
C ARG A 152 3.53 -7.68 3.89
N MET A 153 4.36 -7.09 3.03
CA MET A 153 5.17 -7.80 2.04
C MET A 153 6.63 -7.85 2.50
N GLU A 154 7.00 -8.97 3.13
CA GLU A 154 8.29 -9.16 3.81
C GLU A 154 9.55 -8.93 2.93
N GLY A 155 9.43 -9.05 1.61
CA GLY A 155 10.52 -8.73 0.68
C GLY A 155 10.82 -7.22 0.62
N ILE A 156 9.84 -6.36 0.91
CA ILE A 156 10.05 -4.91 0.97
C ILE A 156 10.65 -4.56 2.33
N SER A 157 11.95 -4.25 2.34
CA SER A 157 12.70 -3.99 3.59
C SER A 157 12.12 -2.89 4.46
N TRP A 158 11.54 -1.86 3.83
CA TRP A 158 10.83 -0.79 4.52
C TRP A 158 9.77 -0.16 3.61
N THR A 159 8.61 0.11 4.19
CA THR A 159 7.50 0.84 3.56
C THR A 159 7.13 2.01 4.45
N PRO A 160 6.91 3.22 3.91
CA PRO A 160 6.51 4.37 4.71
C PRO A 160 5.22 4.08 5.48
N ARG A 161 5.23 4.41 6.77
CA ARG A 161 4.03 4.47 7.60
C ARG A 161 3.36 5.83 7.42
N ASN A 162 2.04 5.82 7.55
CA ASN A 162 1.24 7.02 7.42
C ASN A 162 -0.03 6.96 8.28
N ARG A 163 -0.54 8.13 8.66
CA ARG A 163 -1.78 8.31 9.42
C ARG A 163 -2.58 9.48 8.87
N TYR A 164 -3.88 9.33 8.75
CA TYR A 164 -4.78 10.44 8.47
C TYR A 164 -4.73 11.47 9.60
N VAL A 165 -4.68 12.74 9.21
CA VAL A 165 -4.68 13.90 10.11
C VAL A 165 -5.44 15.05 9.49
N GLU A 166 -6.12 15.84 10.31
CA GLU A 166 -6.67 17.12 9.87
C GLU A 166 -5.69 18.24 10.20
N VAL A 167 -5.44 19.15 9.26
CA VAL A 167 -4.38 20.16 9.37
C VAL A 167 -4.95 21.56 9.46
N TRP A 168 -4.40 22.38 10.36
CA TRP A 168 -4.63 23.82 10.44
C TRP A 168 -3.29 24.55 10.37
N ILE A 169 -3.22 25.63 9.58
CA ILE A 169 -2.07 26.54 9.54
C ILE A 169 -2.57 27.95 9.87
N ASN A 170 -2.05 28.58 10.92
CA ASN A 170 -2.53 29.87 11.45
C ASN A 170 -4.05 29.89 11.68
N ASN A 171 -4.61 28.79 12.24
CA ASN A 171 -6.04 28.54 12.42
C ASN A 171 -6.87 28.43 11.13
N ASP A 172 -6.27 28.51 9.94
CA ASP A 172 -6.94 28.18 8.67
C ASP A 172 -6.97 26.67 8.46
N TYR A 173 -8.16 26.10 8.31
CA TYR A 173 -8.30 24.67 8.01
C TYR A 173 -7.78 24.35 6.61
N ARG A 174 -6.89 23.36 6.55
CA ARG A 174 -6.18 22.93 5.34
C ARG A 174 -6.67 21.61 4.78
N GLY A 175 -7.61 20.93 5.44
CA GLY A 175 -8.15 19.65 4.99
C GLY A 175 -7.54 18.44 5.67
N LEU A 176 -7.94 17.27 5.17
CA LEU A 176 -7.47 15.95 5.54
C LEU A 176 -6.17 15.61 4.80
N TYR A 177 -5.09 15.36 5.52
CA TYR A 177 -3.80 14.93 4.97
C TYR A 177 -3.46 13.52 5.46
N ALA A 178 -2.40 12.93 4.91
CA ALA A 178 -1.63 11.92 5.62
C ALA A 178 -0.32 12.48 6.15
N LEU A 179 -0.11 12.35 7.45
CA LEU A 179 1.20 12.46 8.07
C LEU A 179 1.98 11.19 7.73
N THR A 180 3.10 11.33 7.02
CA THR A 180 3.84 10.22 6.43
C THR A 180 5.33 10.32 6.75
N GLU A 181 5.95 9.19 7.09
CA GLU A 181 7.40 9.07 7.24
C GLU A 181 8.12 9.40 5.91
N LYS A 182 9.19 10.19 5.97
CA LYS A 182 10.03 10.42 4.78
C LYS A 182 11.00 9.27 4.57
N ILE A 183 11.35 9.02 3.31
CA ILE A 183 12.36 8.03 2.92
C ILE A 183 13.73 8.55 3.39
N GLN A 184 14.25 7.98 4.46
CA GLN A 184 15.48 8.43 5.12
C GLN A 184 16.23 7.25 5.71
N ARG A 185 17.56 7.37 5.78
CA ARG A 185 18.42 6.42 6.48
C ARG A 185 18.21 6.54 8.00
N SER A 186 17.63 5.52 8.62
CA SER A 186 17.55 5.39 10.09
C SER A 186 17.14 3.98 10.45
N ASP A 187 17.43 3.56 11.67
CA ASP A 187 17.15 2.21 12.18
C ASP A 187 15.64 1.86 12.15
N ASN A 188 14.76 2.86 12.26
CA ASN A 188 13.31 2.68 12.21
C ASN A 188 12.68 2.90 10.81
N ARG A 189 13.52 3.29 9.84
CA ARG A 189 13.12 3.55 8.44
C ARG A 189 13.94 2.68 7.49
N VAL A 190 14.69 3.29 6.58
CA VAL A 190 15.63 2.56 5.72
C VAL A 190 16.90 2.29 6.53
N ASP A 191 16.97 1.11 7.14
CA ASP A 191 18.11 0.67 7.94
C ASP A 191 19.24 0.19 7.04
N ILE A 192 20.12 1.12 6.67
CA ILE A 192 21.38 0.85 5.97
C ILE A 192 22.53 1.58 6.67
N LYS A 193 23.74 1.06 6.57
CA LYS A 193 24.92 1.63 7.24
C LYS A 193 25.21 3.07 6.79
N LYS A 194 25.72 3.86 7.74
CA LYS A 194 26.07 5.27 7.51
C LYS A 194 27.19 5.35 6.48
N LEU A 195 27.02 6.28 5.55
CA LEU A 195 28.00 6.64 4.53
C LEU A 195 28.18 8.16 4.54
N ASP A 196 29.38 8.60 4.86
CA ASP A 196 29.78 10.01 4.90
C ASP A 196 31.04 10.25 4.06
N THR A 197 31.44 11.51 3.93
CA THR A 197 32.59 11.92 3.10
C THR A 197 33.93 11.35 3.57
N THR A 198 34.01 10.81 4.79
CA THR A 198 35.23 10.23 5.38
C THR A 198 35.24 8.69 5.35
N SER A 199 34.15 8.09 4.89
CA SER A 199 33.99 6.64 4.87
C SER A 199 34.95 5.99 3.87
N THR A 200 35.70 4.99 4.33
CA THR A 200 36.65 4.22 3.50
C THR A 200 36.00 3.00 2.85
N ASP A 201 35.01 2.40 3.51
CA ASP A 201 34.20 1.32 2.95
C ASP A 201 33.01 1.89 2.17
N LEU A 202 33.18 1.93 0.86
CA LEU A 202 32.18 2.45 -0.08
C LEU A 202 31.18 1.38 -0.53
N SER A 203 31.22 0.16 0.02
CA SER A 203 30.45 -0.98 -0.52
C SER A 203 28.95 -0.92 -0.25
N GLY A 204 28.47 0.12 0.44
CA GLY A 204 27.05 0.34 0.70
C GLY A 204 26.78 1.55 1.58
N GLY A 205 25.51 1.72 1.95
CA GLY A 205 24.97 2.92 2.56
C GLY A 205 24.35 3.89 1.54
N TYR A 206 23.79 3.36 0.44
CA TYR A 206 23.15 4.18 -0.60
C TYR A 206 21.63 3.98 -0.64
N ILE A 207 20.90 5.08 -0.79
CA ILE A 207 19.50 5.14 -1.23
C ILE A 207 19.47 5.99 -2.49
N LEU A 208 19.11 5.38 -3.61
CA LEU A 208 19.00 6.03 -4.92
C LEU A 208 17.54 6.13 -5.33
N GLU A 209 17.20 7.18 -6.06
CA GLU A 209 15.91 7.32 -6.74
C GLU A 209 16.14 7.36 -8.25
N ALA A 210 15.38 6.57 -9.02
CA ALA A 210 15.34 6.73 -10.47
C ALA A 210 14.72 8.08 -10.81
N SER A 211 15.33 8.82 -11.73
CA SER A 211 14.93 10.19 -12.06
C SER A 211 14.81 10.37 -13.58
N PRO A 212 13.97 11.29 -14.07
CA PRO A 212 13.98 11.69 -15.47
C PRO A 212 15.36 12.22 -15.88
N GLU A 213 15.75 12.01 -17.14
CA GLU A 213 17.08 12.40 -17.64
C GLU A 213 17.27 13.92 -17.76
N ASP A 214 16.20 14.64 -18.08
CA ASP A 214 16.18 16.10 -18.17
C ASP A 214 16.26 16.79 -16.79
N GLY A 215 16.22 16.02 -15.70
CA GLY A 215 16.35 16.51 -14.33
C GLY A 215 15.22 17.44 -13.88
N HIS A 216 14.09 17.54 -14.61
CA HIS A 216 13.03 18.51 -14.28
C HIS A 216 12.35 18.25 -12.93
N LYS A 217 12.54 17.05 -12.35
CA LYS A 217 12.08 16.66 -11.01
C LYS A 217 13.15 16.80 -9.93
N SER A 218 14.35 17.30 -10.27
CA SER A 218 15.55 17.29 -9.43
C SER A 218 16.05 18.69 -9.14
N THR A 219 16.61 18.90 -7.95
CA THR A 219 17.30 20.16 -7.60
C THR A 219 18.63 20.29 -8.38
N PRO A 220 19.20 21.51 -8.50
CA PRO A 220 20.48 21.69 -9.17
C PRO A 220 21.61 20.80 -8.63
N ILE A 221 21.65 20.58 -7.31
CA ILE A 221 22.67 19.72 -6.68
C ILE A 221 22.42 18.23 -6.93
N GLU A 222 21.16 17.79 -7.01
CA GLU A 222 20.82 16.42 -7.45
C GLU A 222 21.28 16.21 -8.91
N VAL A 223 21.02 17.18 -9.80
CA VAL A 223 21.47 17.12 -11.21
C VAL A 223 23.00 17.10 -11.32
N ALA A 224 23.72 17.87 -10.50
CA ALA A 224 25.18 17.89 -10.51
C ALA A 224 25.83 16.56 -10.04
N THR A 225 25.11 15.78 -9.24
CA THR A 225 25.61 14.54 -8.64
C THR A 225 25.01 13.27 -9.23
N GLN A 226 23.98 13.37 -10.08
CA GLN A 226 23.34 12.23 -10.73
C GLN A 226 24.31 11.44 -11.62
N PHE A 227 23.92 10.21 -11.94
CA PHE A 227 24.64 9.37 -12.90
C PHE A 227 23.68 8.46 -13.67
N LYS A 228 24.10 8.03 -14.85
CA LYS A 228 23.36 7.11 -15.72
C LYS A 228 24.08 5.76 -15.78
N THR A 229 23.37 4.66 -15.62
CA THR A 229 23.95 3.33 -15.84
C THR A 229 24.35 3.16 -17.31
N SER A 230 25.44 2.44 -17.55
CA SER A 230 26.08 2.37 -18.85
C SER A 230 25.32 1.51 -19.85
N ARG A 231 24.58 0.48 -19.39
CA ARG A 231 23.90 -0.45 -20.30
C ARG A 231 22.43 -0.12 -20.49
N ASP A 232 21.68 0.06 -19.40
CA ASP A 232 20.23 0.30 -19.49
C ASP A 232 19.87 1.78 -19.48
N GLY A 233 20.85 2.65 -19.29
CA GLY A 233 20.64 4.08 -19.36
C GLY A 233 19.73 4.60 -18.24
N ILE A 234 19.70 3.94 -17.08
CA ILE A 234 18.85 4.37 -15.97
C ILE A 234 19.54 5.52 -15.24
N ASN A 235 18.88 6.67 -15.18
CA ASN A 235 19.38 7.82 -14.46
C ASN A 235 18.97 7.74 -12.97
N PHE A 236 19.94 7.97 -12.08
CA PHE A 236 19.76 7.92 -10.63
C PHE A 236 20.25 9.20 -9.96
N VAL A 237 19.45 9.67 -8.98
CA VAL A 237 19.84 10.71 -8.02
C VAL A 237 20.03 10.12 -6.63
N PHE A 238 20.83 10.77 -5.80
CA PHE A 238 21.10 10.33 -4.43
C PHE A 238 20.08 10.91 -3.44
N LYS A 239 19.34 10.03 -2.76
CA LYS A 239 18.57 10.38 -1.56
C LYS A 239 19.38 10.22 -0.30
N TYR A 240 20.21 9.19 -0.24
CA TYR A 240 21.22 9.02 0.79
C TYR A 240 22.51 8.44 0.20
N PRO A 241 23.69 9.00 0.52
CA PRO A 241 23.90 10.28 1.21
C PRO A 241 23.17 11.44 0.51
N LYS A 242 22.81 12.50 1.25
CA LYS A 242 22.18 13.68 0.63
C LYS A 242 23.11 14.18 -0.50
N ALA A 243 22.58 14.52 -1.67
CA ALA A 243 23.36 14.85 -2.88
C ALA A 243 24.59 15.75 -2.62
N LYS A 244 24.43 16.82 -1.81
CA LYS A 244 25.52 17.74 -1.43
C LYS A 244 26.72 17.10 -0.70
N ASN A 245 26.56 15.90 -0.15
CA ASN A 245 27.55 15.17 0.62
C ASN A 245 28.14 13.96 -0.13
N VAL A 246 27.78 13.77 -1.41
CA VAL A 246 28.26 12.63 -2.21
C VAL A 246 29.63 12.95 -2.80
N THR A 247 30.61 12.06 -2.60
CA THR A 247 31.93 12.20 -3.22
C THR A 247 31.99 11.58 -4.62
N GLN A 248 33.01 11.93 -5.40
CA GLN A 248 33.20 11.36 -6.74
C GLN A 248 33.46 9.85 -6.68
N GLU A 249 34.19 9.37 -5.68
CA GLU A 249 34.51 7.97 -5.46
C GLU A 249 33.27 7.17 -5.08
N GLN A 250 32.42 7.70 -4.18
CA GLN A 250 31.14 7.11 -3.81
C GLN A 250 30.24 6.95 -5.04
N ARG A 251 30.12 8.01 -5.85
CA ARG A 251 29.33 7.99 -7.08
C ARG A 251 29.88 6.97 -8.08
N ALA A 252 31.20 6.94 -8.29
CA ALA A 252 31.83 5.98 -9.20
C ALA A 252 31.63 4.54 -8.73
N TRP A 253 31.73 4.28 -7.43
CA TRP A 253 31.57 2.94 -6.87
C TRP A 253 30.16 2.38 -7.11
N ILE A 254 29.12 3.13 -6.72
CA ILE A 254 27.74 2.64 -6.85
C ILE A 254 27.31 2.53 -8.32
N LYS A 255 27.78 3.44 -9.18
CA LYS A 255 27.58 3.35 -10.62
C LYS A 255 28.21 2.07 -11.17
N ASN A 256 29.44 1.76 -10.79
CA ASN A 256 30.12 0.54 -11.25
C ASN A 256 29.39 -0.73 -10.78
N TYR A 257 28.89 -0.75 -9.53
CA TYR A 257 28.09 -1.88 -9.04
C TYR A 257 26.83 -2.12 -9.88
N LEU A 258 26.10 -1.05 -10.23
CA LEU A 258 24.92 -1.16 -11.09
C LEU A 258 25.27 -1.56 -12.53
N ASP A 259 26.39 -1.04 -13.07
CA ASP A 259 26.88 -1.42 -14.41
C ASP A 259 27.28 -2.90 -14.47
N GLU A 260 27.89 -3.44 -13.41
CA GLU A 260 28.22 -4.86 -13.28
C GLU A 260 26.95 -5.72 -13.19
N PHE A 261 25.97 -5.30 -12.39
CA PHE A 261 24.66 -5.96 -12.30
C PHE A 261 23.98 -6.02 -13.67
N GLU A 262 23.87 -4.90 -14.38
CA GLU A 262 23.26 -4.85 -15.71
C GLU A 262 24.04 -5.69 -16.73
N THR A 263 25.37 -5.75 -16.60
CA THR A 263 26.21 -6.62 -17.43
C THR A 263 25.91 -8.09 -17.17
N ALA A 264 25.83 -8.51 -15.91
CA ALA A 264 25.49 -9.89 -15.55
C ALA A 264 24.07 -10.26 -16.02
N LEU A 265 23.08 -9.37 -15.79
CA LEU A 265 21.69 -9.58 -16.18
C LEU A 265 21.50 -9.74 -17.70
N ARG A 266 22.36 -9.11 -18.51
CA ARG A 266 22.33 -9.20 -19.98
C ARG A 266 23.27 -10.24 -20.58
N SER A 267 24.06 -10.92 -19.77
CA SER A 267 25.00 -11.93 -20.25
C SER A 267 24.28 -13.20 -20.71
N ASN A 268 24.93 -13.99 -21.56
CA ASN A 268 24.41 -15.30 -21.97
C ASN A 268 24.28 -16.27 -20.78
N ASP A 269 25.10 -16.08 -19.74
CA ASP A 269 25.11 -16.86 -18.50
C ASP A 269 24.40 -16.10 -17.35
N SER A 270 23.41 -15.25 -17.68
CA SER A 270 22.73 -14.37 -16.72
C SER A 270 22.12 -15.11 -15.54
N THR A 271 21.70 -16.36 -15.73
CA THR A 271 21.09 -17.21 -14.71
C THR A 271 22.09 -18.13 -14.00
N ASP A 272 23.40 -18.01 -14.25
CA ASP A 272 24.44 -18.80 -13.58
C ASP A 272 24.36 -18.59 -12.06
N PRO A 273 24.30 -19.66 -11.25
CA PRO A 273 24.07 -19.54 -9.81
C PRO A 273 25.22 -18.86 -9.04
N VAL A 274 26.40 -18.71 -9.64
CA VAL A 274 27.58 -18.11 -9.02
C VAL A 274 27.88 -16.72 -9.58
N ASN A 275 27.80 -16.56 -10.90
CA ASN A 275 28.24 -15.37 -11.64
C ASN A 275 27.08 -14.55 -12.23
N GLY A 276 25.86 -15.07 -12.19
CA GLY A 276 24.67 -14.43 -12.71
C GLY A 276 24.20 -13.23 -11.89
N TYR A 277 23.06 -12.68 -12.30
CA TYR A 277 22.50 -11.46 -11.70
C TYR A 277 22.20 -11.62 -10.19
N GLN A 278 22.02 -12.85 -9.71
CA GLN A 278 21.68 -13.14 -8.31
C GLN A 278 22.80 -12.81 -7.33
N LYS A 279 24.04 -12.63 -7.80
CA LYS A 279 25.12 -12.08 -6.99
C LYS A 279 24.84 -10.65 -6.55
N TYR A 280 24.04 -9.91 -7.32
CA TYR A 280 23.87 -8.47 -7.17
C TYR A 280 22.55 -8.07 -6.49
N ILE A 281 21.49 -8.89 -6.60
CA ILE A 281 20.15 -8.50 -6.10
C ILE A 281 19.61 -9.44 -5.03
N ASN A 282 18.83 -8.88 -4.10
CA ASN A 282 17.92 -9.65 -3.28
C ASN A 282 16.65 -9.94 -4.09
N GLU A 283 16.54 -11.17 -4.63
CA GLU A 283 15.41 -11.57 -5.48
C GLU A 283 14.05 -11.35 -4.79
N ASN A 284 13.92 -11.65 -3.49
CA ASN A 284 12.65 -11.51 -2.76
C ASN A 284 12.20 -10.05 -2.70
N SER A 285 13.14 -9.14 -2.51
CA SER A 285 12.87 -7.70 -2.50
C SER A 285 12.43 -7.19 -3.87
N PHE A 286 13.09 -7.64 -4.93
CA PHE A 286 12.68 -7.32 -6.30
C PHE A 286 11.29 -7.89 -6.62
N ILE A 287 10.99 -9.12 -6.19
CA ILE A 287 9.70 -9.77 -6.42
C ILE A 287 8.58 -9.02 -5.72
N ASP A 288 8.67 -8.78 -4.41
CA ASP A 288 7.60 -8.13 -3.66
C ASP A 288 7.36 -6.70 -4.16
N TRP A 289 8.43 -5.93 -4.43
CA TRP A 289 8.29 -4.61 -5.04
C TRP A 289 7.59 -4.69 -6.41
N THR A 290 7.98 -5.65 -7.26
CA THR A 290 7.35 -5.87 -8.58
C THR A 290 5.88 -6.21 -8.44
N ILE A 291 5.50 -7.09 -7.49
CA ILE A 291 4.10 -7.49 -7.27
C ILE A 291 3.24 -6.27 -6.89
N LEU A 292 3.71 -5.45 -5.95
CA LEU A 292 2.97 -4.24 -5.51
C LEU A 292 2.78 -3.24 -6.67
N HIS A 293 3.82 -3.04 -7.47
CA HIS A 293 3.77 -2.13 -8.61
C HIS A 293 3.04 -2.70 -9.84
N GLU A 294 3.02 -4.02 -10.00
CA GLU A 294 2.20 -4.72 -11.01
C GLU A 294 0.71 -4.62 -10.66
N LEU A 295 0.36 -4.73 -9.37
CA LEU A 295 -1.01 -4.59 -8.87
C LEU A 295 -1.52 -3.15 -8.96
N SER A 296 -0.67 -2.16 -8.69
CA SER A 296 -1.07 -0.74 -8.68
C SER A 296 -1.00 -0.06 -10.04
N LYS A 297 -0.12 -0.51 -10.95
CA LYS A 297 -0.01 -0.05 -12.34
C LYS A 297 0.13 1.48 -12.52
N GLY A 298 0.88 2.14 -11.63
CA GLY A 298 1.17 3.58 -11.72
C GLY A 298 2.09 3.98 -12.88
N CYS A 299 1.96 5.18 -13.43
CA CYS A 299 2.77 5.65 -14.57
C CYS A 299 4.24 5.93 -14.22
N ASP A 300 4.50 6.49 -13.03
CA ASP A 300 5.84 6.95 -12.65
C ASP A 300 6.77 5.81 -12.25
N ASN A 301 6.20 4.67 -11.84
CA ASN A 301 6.94 3.51 -11.32
C ASN A 301 7.69 2.69 -12.39
N LEU A 302 7.66 3.12 -13.67
CA LEU A 302 8.46 2.57 -14.76
C LEU A 302 9.85 3.22 -14.84
N PHE A 303 10.53 3.37 -13.69
CA PHE A 303 11.81 4.08 -13.54
C PHE A 303 11.79 5.51 -14.13
N HIS A 304 10.65 6.18 -14.05
CA HIS A 304 10.55 7.60 -14.38
C HIS A 304 10.81 8.45 -13.13
N ALA A 305 10.15 8.14 -12.01
CA ALA A 305 10.34 8.78 -10.70
C ALA A 305 9.84 7.83 -9.59
N SER A 306 10.10 8.15 -8.32
CA SER A 306 9.48 7.43 -7.17
C SER A 306 9.82 5.92 -7.12
N VAL A 307 10.92 5.52 -7.76
CA VAL A 307 11.48 4.16 -7.72
C VAL A 307 12.79 4.20 -6.94
N PHE A 308 12.82 3.56 -5.78
CA PHE A 308 13.95 3.61 -4.86
C PHE A 308 14.73 2.29 -4.82
N VAL A 309 16.05 2.43 -4.91
CA VAL A 309 17.00 1.32 -4.88
C VAL A 309 17.93 1.52 -3.69
N GLN A 310 18.11 0.47 -2.88
CA GLN A 310 18.91 0.49 -1.67
C GLN A 310 20.08 -0.47 -1.80
N LYS A 311 21.27 -0.02 -1.42
CA LYS A 311 22.48 -0.85 -1.35
C LYS A 311 23.12 -0.70 0.02
N ASP A 312 22.95 -1.70 0.88
CA ASP A 312 23.66 -1.75 2.16
C ASP A 312 25.05 -2.38 2.03
N ARG A 313 25.90 -2.11 3.00
CA ARG A 313 27.31 -2.54 3.07
C ARG A 313 27.38 -4.06 3.15
N ASN A 314 28.15 -4.67 2.25
CA ASN A 314 28.28 -6.13 2.12
C ASN A 314 26.96 -6.89 1.86
N ASP A 315 25.86 -6.20 1.52
CA ASP A 315 24.60 -6.83 1.13
C ASP A 315 24.32 -6.65 -0.36
N LYS A 316 23.23 -7.25 -0.85
CA LYS A 316 22.76 -7.11 -2.23
C LYS A 316 21.86 -5.88 -2.39
N LEU A 317 21.61 -5.54 -3.65
CA LEU A 317 20.67 -4.50 -4.03
C LEU A 317 19.23 -4.90 -3.65
N ASN A 318 18.48 -3.95 -3.07
CA ASN A 318 17.08 -4.13 -2.71
C ASN A 318 16.22 -3.06 -3.40
N MET A 319 15.01 -3.44 -3.81
CA MET A 319 13.91 -2.53 -4.16
C MET A 319 13.05 -2.31 -2.91
N SER A 320 12.79 -1.06 -2.54
CA SER A 320 12.12 -0.76 -1.28
C SER A 320 11.49 0.64 -1.31
N ALA A 321 10.94 1.09 -0.18
CA ALA A 321 10.32 2.40 0.00
C ALA A 321 9.30 2.75 -1.10
N PRO A 322 8.26 1.91 -1.33
CA PRO A 322 7.22 2.21 -2.31
C PRO A 322 6.61 3.59 -2.01
N TRP A 323 6.59 4.46 -3.02
CA TRP A 323 6.19 5.86 -2.92
C TRP A 323 5.31 6.28 -4.10
N ASP A 324 4.52 7.34 -3.93
CA ASP A 324 3.81 8.05 -5.01
C ASP A 324 2.78 7.22 -5.80
N PHE A 325 1.68 6.86 -5.12
CA PHE A 325 0.61 6.02 -5.68
C PHE A 325 -0.67 6.81 -6.00
N ASP A 326 -0.68 8.13 -5.89
CA ASP A 326 -1.85 8.96 -6.19
C ASP A 326 -2.32 8.78 -7.64
N LEU A 327 -1.39 8.66 -8.59
CA LEU A 327 -1.68 8.40 -10.00
C LEU A 327 -1.92 6.91 -10.35
N SER A 328 -1.83 6.02 -9.36
CA SER A 328 -1.98 4.57 -9.54
C SER A 328 -3.44 4.10 -9.42
N PHE A 329 -3.65 2.79 -9.54
CA PHE A 329 -4.95 2.14 -9.37
C PHE A 329 -6.06 2.73 -10.26
N GLY A 330 -5.74 2.87 -11.55
CA GLY A 330 -6.68 3.37 -12.55
C GLY A 330 -7.02 4.85 -12.44
N ASN A 331 -6.25 5.64 -11.68
CA ASN A 331 -6.56 7.05 -11.44
C ASN A 331 -6.14 7.97 -12.60
N SER A 332 -4.97 7.73 -13.20
CA SER A 332 -4.38 8.61 -14.21
C SER A 332 -3.61 7.82 -15.27
N GLY A 333 -3.82 8.16 -16.55
CA GLY A 333 -3.02 7.71 -17.70
C GLY A 333 -3.12 6.23 -18.08
N VAL A 334 -3.41 5.35 -17.10
CA VAL A 334 -3.43 3.89 -17.27
C VAL A 334 -4.76 3.36 -16.78
N TYR A 335 -5.69 3.18 -17.70
CA TYR A 335 -7.08 2.86 -17.35
C TYR A 335 -7.43 1.37 -17.49
N THR A 336 -6.66 0.62 -18.27
CA THR A 336 -6.89 -0.81 -18.46
C THR A 336 -6.33 -1.60 -17.29
N GLU A 337 -7.03 -2.66 -16.92
CA GLU A 337 -6.68 -3.57 -15.83
C GLU A 337 -5.81 -4.74 -16.31
N ASP A 338 -5.66 -4.91 -17.62
CA ASP A 338 -4.85 -5.93 -18.27
C ASP A 338 -3.42 -5.47 -18.60
N GLY A 339 -2.65 -6.32 -19.27
CA GLY A 339 -1.29 -6.04 -19.71
C GLY A 339 -0.25 -6.13 -18.59
N LYS A 340 0.91 -6.69 -18.94
CA LYS A 340 2.08 -6.67 -18.05
C LYS A 340 2.49 -5.22 -17.85
N TRP A 341 2.95 -4.88 -16.64
CA TRP A 341 3.37 -3.51 -16.34
C TRP A 341 4.87 -3.46 -16.04
N ILE A 342 5.25 -3.79 -14.80
CA ILE A 342 6.64 -3.83 -14.37
C ILE A 342 7.37 -4.98 -15.04
N ARG A 343 6.73 -6.15 -15.13
CA ARG A 343 7.33 -7.36 -15.73
C ARG A 343 7.68 -7.25 -17.22
N SER A 344 7.25 -6.18 -17.89
CA SER A 344 7.60 -5.87 -19.28
C SER A 344 8.59 -4.71 -19.41
N HIS A 345 9.14 -4.21 -18.29
CA HIS A 345 9.96 -3.00 -18.28
C HIS A 345 11.36 -3.22 -17.70
N ARG A 346 12.38 -2.67 -18.39
CA ARG A 346 13.81 -2.62 -17.98
C ARG A 346 14.29 -3.93 -17.33
N TRP A 347 14.91 -3.86 -16.15
CA TRP A 347 15.48 -5.00 -15.43
C TRP A 347 14.48 -6.14 -15.26
N PHE A 348 13.24 -5.81 -14.89
CA PHE A 348 12.21 -6.80 -14.59
C PHE A 348 11.76 -7.60 -15.82
N SER A 349 11.85 -7.01 -17.02
CA SER A 349 11.58 -7.75 -18.25
C SER A 349 12.59 -8.87 -18.53
N LEU A 350 13.84 -8.69 -18.11
CA LEU A 350 14.90 -9.69 -18.23
C LEU A 350 14.84 -10.70 -17.08
N LEU A 351 14.62 -10.22 -15.85
CA LEU A 351 14.44 -11.09 -14.69
C LEU A 351 13.29 -12.07 -14.91
N TYR A 352 12.16 -11.61 -15.44
CA TYR A 352 11.00 -12.48 -15.68
C TYR A 352 11.19 -13.47 -16.84
N GLN A 353 12.26 -13.36 -17.64
CA GLN A 353 12.61 -14.38 -18.64
C GLN A 353 13.34 -15.57 -18.01
N ASP A 354 13.95 -15.41 -16.83
CA ASP A 354 14.47 -16.53 -16.06
C ASP A 354 13.30 -17.33 -15.46
N GLU A 355 13.13 -18.57 -15.91
CA GLU A 355 12.06 -19.47 -15.45
C GLU A 355 12.04 -19.63 -13.92
N ARG A 356 13.21 -19.64 -13.27
CA ARG A 356 13.30 -19.76 -11.82
C ARG A 356 12.79 -18.52 -11.11
N TYR A 357 13.12 -17.33 -11.63
CA TYR A 357 12.62 -16.06 -11.10
C TYR A 357 11.12 -15.94 -11.32
N ALA A 358 10.62 -16.28 -12.51
CA ALA A 358 9.20 -16.30 -12.83
C ALA A 358 8.41 -17.26 -11.93
N GLN A 359 8.94 -18.46 -11.66
CA GLN A 359 8.33 -19.40 -10.71
C GLN A 359 8.25 -18.84 -9.28
N LYS A 360 9.32 -18.21 -8.78
CA LYS A 360 9.31 -17.55 -7.47
C LYS A 360 8.30 -16.39 -7.42
N PHE A 361 8.25 -15.57 -8.46
CA PHE A 361 7.27 -14.50 -8.60
C PHE A 361 5.85 -15.05 -8.56
N ASN A 362 5.55 -16.09 -9.35
CA ASN A 362 4.23 -16.70 -9.41
C ASN A 362 3.81 -17.28 -8.06
N ALA A 363 4.69 -18.04 -7.41
CA ALA A 363 4.43 -18.62 -6.10
C ALA A 363 4.18 -17.54 -5.04
N ARG A 364 4.97 -16.46 -5.06
CA ARG A 364 4.80 -15.33 -4.14
C ARG A 364 3.50 -14.56 -4.40
N TYR A 365 3.09 -14.41 -5.65
CA TYR A 365 1.79 -13.80 -5.98
C TYR A 365 0.62 -14.66 -5.48
N ASP A 366 0.72 -15.98 -5.63
CA ASP A 366 -0.28 -16.92 -5.10
C ASP A 366 -0.38 -16.83 -3.57
N GLU A 367 0.75 -16.72 -2.87
CA GLU A 367 0.80 -16.52 -1.42
C GLU A 367 0.12 -15.22 -0.95
N LEU A 368 0.27 -14.14 -1.73
CA LEU A 368 -0.30 -12.82 -1.41
C LEU A 368 -1.75 -12.66 -1.88
N THR A 369 -2.28 -13.57 -2.68
CA THR A 369 -3.63 -13.48 -3.23
C THR A 369 -4.72 -13.34 -2.15
N PRO A 370 -4.68 -14.08 -1.02
CA PRO A 370 -5.62 -13.87 0.08
C PRO A 370 -5.59 -12.44 0.64
N LEU A 371 -4.41 -11.83 0.79
CA LEU A 371 -4.28 -10.43 1.21
C LEU A 371 -4.94 -9.49 0.20
N PHE A 372 -4.70 -9.69 -1.10
CA PHE A 372 -5.29 -8.84 -2.15
C PHE A 372 -6.81 -8.95 -2.22
N GLN A 373 -7.38 -10.11 -1.90
CA GLN A 373 -8.83 -10.30 -1.81
C GLN A 373 -9.48 -9.50 -0.68
N THR A 374 -8.71 -9.06 0.34
CA THR A 374 -9.23 -8.22 1.44
C THR A 374 -9.28 -6.72 1.11
N ILE A 375 -8.69 -6.28 -0.02
CA ILE A 375 -8.60 -4.85 -0.39
C ILE A 375 -9.97 -4.14 -0.36
N PRO A 376 -11.07 -4.68 -0.92
CA PRO A 376 -12.37 -4.03 -0.85
C PRO A 376 -12.87 -3.79 0.57
N GLN A 377 -12.60 -4.73 1.49
CA GLN A 377 -12.98 -4.60 2.89
C GLN A 377 -12.16 -3.53 3.59
N ILE A 378 -10.85 -3.49 3.36
CA ILE A 378 -9.96 -2.44 3.90
C ILE A 378 -10.43 -1.06 3.45
N LEU A 379 -10.67 -0.89 2.15
CA LEU A 379 -11.12 0.38 1.58
C LEU A 379 -12.48 0.81 2.13
N THR A 380 -13.44 -0.12 2.23
CA THR A 380 -14.77 0.16 2.79
C THR A 380 -14.68 0.55 4.27
N THR A 381 -13.85 -0.15 5.05
CA THR A 381 -13.68 0.14 6.49
C THR A 381 -13.09 1.53 6.69
N ASN A 382 -12.09 1.92 5.90
CA ASN A 382 -11.48 3.25 6.00
C ASN A 382 -12.40 4.35 5.46
N TYR A 383 -13.18 4.10 4.41
CA TYR A 383 -14.23 5.03 3.97
C TYR A 383 -15.21 5.33 5.11
N ILE A 384 -15.71 4.29 5.80
CA ILE A 384 -16.63 4.44 6.93
C ILE A 384 -15.98 5.27 8.05
N GLN A 385 -14.72 5.01 8.40
CA GLN A 385 -14.02 5.81 9.42
C GLN A 385 -13.92 7.30 9.02
N LEU A 386 -13.59 7.59 7.76
CA LEU A 386 -13.51 8.97 7.26
C LEU A 386 -14.89 9.65 7.19
N GLU A 387 -15.94 8.91 6.84
CA GLU A 387 -17.32 9.38 6.80
C GLU A 387 -17.86 9.66 8.21
N GLU A 388 -17.76 8.71 9.13
CA GLU A 388 -18.27 8.82 10.51
C GLU A 388 -17.55 9.90 11.32
N SER A 389 -16.28 10.17 11.02
CA SER A 389 -15.54 11.29 11.62
C SER A 389 -15.94 12.67 11.08
N GLY A 390 -16.73 12.72 10.00
CA GLY A 390 -17.09 13.93 9.27
C GLY A 390 -15.91 14.57 8.51
N ALA A 391 -14.76 13.89 8.41
CA ALA A 391 -13.58 14.43 7.74
C ALA A 391 -13.82 14.62 6.23
N LEU A 392 -14.57 13.72 5.59
CA LEU A 392 -14.92 13.84 4.17
C LEU A 392 -15.77 15.08 3.88
N ASP A 393 -16.74 15.40 4.74
CA ASP A 393 -17.58 16.59 4.58
C ASP A 393 -16.76 17.87 4.74
N ARG A 394 -15.87 17.92 5.74
CA ARG A 394 -14.98 19.09 5.94
C ARG A 394 -14.00 19.26 4.78
N GLU A 395 -13.44 18.17 4.28
CA GLU A 395 -12.57 18.16 3.11
C GLU A 395 -13.29 18.69 1.86
N TYR A 396 -14.48 18.15 1.54
CA TYR A 396 -15.25 18.59 0.37
C TYR A 396 -15.71 20.05 0.48
N ASN A 397 -16.18 20.47 1.66
CA ASN A 397 -16.59 21.85 1.88
C ASN A 397 -15.42 22.83 1.70
N ARG A 398 -14.20 22.41 2.04
CA ARG A 398 -13.00 23.23 1.86
C ARG A 398 -12.48 23.19 0.43
N PHE A 399 -12.50 22.03 -0.22
CA PHE A 399 -11.97 21.79 -1.56
C PHE A 399 -12.99 21.08 -2.44
N PRO A 400 -14.08 21.75 -2.86
CA PRO A 400 -15.15 21.10 -3.61
C PRO A 400 -14.68 20.54 -4.97
N LYS A 401 -13.57 21.09 -5.49
CA LYS A 401 -12.96 20.68 -6.75
C LYS A 401 -12.15 19.38 -6.69
N ILE A 402 -11.86 18.87 -5.49
CA ILE A 402 -10.98 17.70 -5.33
C ILE A 402 -11.54 16.45 -6.01
N LEU A 403 -12.86 16.36 -6.23
CA LEU A 403 -13.51 15.22 -6.86
C LEU A 403 -13.62 15.33 -8.39
N ASP A 404 -13.59 16.53 -8.96
CA ASP A 404 -13.93 16.78 -10.37
C ASP A 404 -12.85 17.49 -11.21
N GLU A 405 -11.88 18.16 -10.58
CA GLU A 405 -10.80 18.87 -11.27
C GLU A 405 -9.82 17.91 -11.93
N PHE A 406 -9.46 16.83 -11.24
CA PHE A 406 -8.62 15.78 -11.79
C PHE A 406 -9.47 14.79 -12.58
N LYS A 407 -9.66 15.06 -13.88
CA LYS A 407 -10.36 14.14 -14.78
C LYS A 407 -9.45 12.98 -15.16
N SER A 408 -9.92 11.76 -14.92
CA SER A 408 -9.37 10.58 -15.57
C SER A 408 -9.89 10.54 -17.00
N ASP A 409 -9.04 10.87 -17.97
CA ASP A 409 -9.31 10.78 -19.41
C ASP A 409 -9.38 9.33 -19.92
N GLY A 410 -10.24 8.50 -19.30
CA GLY A 410 -10.46 7.11 -19.67
C GLY A 410 -11.73 6.92 -20.50
N GLU A 411 -11.64 6.07 -21.54
CA GLU A 411 -12.68 5.73 -22.51
C GLU A 411 -14.11 5.63 -21.92
N GLY A 412 -14.97 6.59 -22.27
CA GLY A 412 -16.43 6.50 -22.09
C GLY A 412 -16.93 6.42 -20.64
N ARG A 413 -16.14 6.81 -19.65
CA ARG A 413 -16.51 6.73 -18.21
C ARG A 413 -17.27 7.98 -17.74
N THR A 414 -18.34 7.76 -16.98
CA THR A 414 -18.81 8.73 -15.99
C THR A 414 -17.86 8.69 -14.79
N THR A 415 -17.14 9.78 -14.57
CA THR A 415 -16.32 9.94 -13.37
C THR A 415 -17.24 9.99 -12.15
N PRO A 416 -17.05 9.13 -11.12
CA PRO A 416 -17.80 9.24 -9.88
C PRO A 416 -17.68 10.65 -9.30
N THR A 417 -18.71 11.11 -8.62
CA THR A 417 -18.76 12.49 -8.06
C THR A 417 -18.75 12.50 -6.54
N THR A 418 -18.62 11.32 -5.93
CA THR A 418 -18.65 11.13 -4.48
C THR A 418 -17.44 10.31 -4.03
N TYR A 419 -16.97 10.53 -2.79
CA TYR A 419 -15.91 9.70 -2.19
C TYR A 419 -16.30 8.21 -2.14
N LYS A 420 -17.58 7.91 -1.88
CA LYS A 420 -18.11 6.54 -1.91
C LYS A 420 -17.96 5.91 -3.30
N GLY A 421 -18.35 6.65 -4.35
CA GLY A 421 -18.20 6.22 -5.73
C GLY A 421 -16.73 5.99 -6.11
N HIS A 422 -15.82 6.86 -5.68
CA HIS A 422 -14.37 6.65 -5.89
C HIS A 422 -13.80 5.47 -5.11
N THR A 423 -14.27 5.23 -3.88
CA THR A 423 -13.89 4.06 -3.07
C THR A 423 -14.32 2.76 -3.75
N ARG A 424 -15.55 2.75 -4.28
CA ARG A 424 -16.09 1.64 -5.05
C ARG A 424 -15.28 1.40 -6.32
N PHE A 425 -14.99 2.45 -7.08
CA PHE A 425 -14.16 2.37 -8.28
C PHE A 425 -12.78 1.78 -7.96
N LEU A 426 -12.10 2.27 -6.92
CA LEU A 426 -10.79 1.77 -6.50
C LEU A 426 -10.84 0.28 -6.15
N SER A 427 -11.88 -0.15 -5.43
CA SER A 427 -12.10 -1.55 -5.07
C SER A 427 -12.30 -2.44 -6.30
N GLU A 428 -13.21 -2.05 -7.20
CA GLU A 428 -13.52 -2.78 -8.43
C GLU A 428 -12.32 -2.83 -9.39
N TRP A 429 -11.59 -1.72 -9.54
CA TRP A 429 -10.40 -1.66 -10.38
C TRP A 429 -9.30 -2.59 -9.84
N THR A 430 -9.01 -2.53 -8.54
CA THR A 430 -7.92 -3.31 -7.94
C THR A 430 -8.24 -4.80 -7.96
N MET A 431 -9.49 -5.19 -7.70
CA MET A 431 -9.92 -6.58 -7.82
C MET A 431 -9.86 -7.10 -9.25
N SER A 432 -10.25 -6.29 -10.23
CA SER A 432 -10.18 -6.68 -11.64
C SER A 432 -8.72 -6.84 -12.08
N ARG A 433 -7.84 -5.93 -11.65
CA ARG A 433 -6.40 -6.02 -11.90
C ARG A 433 -5.78 -7.25 -11.25
N ASN A 434 -6.10 -7.51 -9.98
CA ASN A 434 -5.64 -8.70 -9.25
C ASN A 434 -6.03 -9.99 -10.00
N ASN A 435 -7.30 -10.10 -10.42
CA ASN A 435 -7.78 -11.23 -11.20
C ASN A 435 -7.03 -11.39 -12.52
N TRP A 436 -6.79 -10.29 -13.24
CA TRP A 436 -6.04 -10.33 -14.49
C TRP A 436 -4.61 -10.83 -14.24
N VAL A 437 -3.89 -10.25 -13.28
CA VAL A 437 -2.51 -10.65 -12.97
C VAL A 437 -2.52 -12.12 -12.60
N TYR A 438 -3.34 -12.54 -11.64
CA TYR A 438 -3.44 -13.91 -11.16
C TYR A 438 -3.64 -14.93 -12.29
N ILE A 439 -4.60 -14.69 -13.20
CA ILE A 439 -4.83 -15.55 -14.36
C ILE A 439 -3.63 -15.53 -15.31
N SER A 440 -3.06 -14.34 -15.60
CA SER A 440 -1.94 -14.17 -16.53
C SER A 440 -0.65 -14.89 -16.13
N LEU A 441 -0.55 -15.35 -14.88
CA LEU A 441 0.58 -16.15 -14.40
C LEU A 441 0.52 -17.61 -14.85
N GLY A 442 -0.63 -18.09 -15.31
CA GLY A 442 -0.73 -19.40 -15.98
C GLY A 442 0.00 -19.39 -17.31
N LEU A 443 0.93 -20.32 -17.51
CA LEU A 443 1.75 -20.44 -18.72
C LEU A 443 0.99 -21.16 -19.83
N THR A 444 0.07 -22.04 -19.47
CA THR A 444 -0.82 -22.77 -20.39
C THR A 444 -2.28 -22.36 -20.21
N ASP A 445 -3.10 -22.62 -21.23
CA ASP A 445 -4.54 -22.37 -21.15
C ASP A 445 -5.23 -23.21 -20.07
N THR A 446 -4.76 -24.43 -19.84
CA THR A 446 -5.21 -25.29 -18.73
C THR A 446 -4.94 -24.63 -17.38
N GLU A 447 -3.72 -24.13 -17.14
CA GLU A 447 -3.37 -23.45 -15.89
C GLU A 447 -4.16 -22.15 -15.69
N LYS A 448 -4.37 -21.38 -16.77
CA LYS A 448 -5.23 -20.19 -16.74
C LYS A 448 -6.67 -20.55 -16.40
N GLY A 449 -7.19 -21.66 -16.95
CA GLY A 449 -8.51 -22.20 -16.63
C GLY A 449 -8.64 -22.63 -15.17
N GLU A 450 -7.63 -23.29 -14.61
CA GLU A 450 -7.62 -23.67 -13.19
C GLU A 450 -7.55 -22.44 -12.27
N ARG A 451 -6.73 -21.44 -12.61
CA ARG A 451 -6.66 -20.16 -11.88
C ARG A 451 -8.00 -19.42 -11.95
N MET A 452 -8.67 -19.41 -13.11
CA MET A 452 -10.00 -18.81 -13.25
C MET A 452 -11.00 -19.42 -12.25
N LYS A 453 -11.00 -20.73 -12.06
CA LYS A 453 -11.92 -21.43 -11.14
C LYS A 453 -11.82 -20.93 -9.70
N LYS A 454 -10.69 -20.33 -9.31
CA LYS A 454 -10.41 -19.85 -7.96
C LYS A 454 -10.78 -18.39 -7.72
N ILE A 455 -11.11 -17.63 -8.77
CA ILE A 455 -11.40 -16.20 -8.65
C ILE A 455 -12.89 -15.90 -8.79
N ARG A 456 -13.31 -14.76 -8.20
CA ARG A 456 -14.63 -14.16 -8.38
C ARG A 456 -14.57 -13.08 -9.46
N PRO A 457 -15.42 -13.11 -10.50
CA PRO A 457 -15.53 -12.02 -11.46
C PRO A 457 -15.87 -10.70 -10.78
N VAL A 458 -15.47 -9.59 -11.39
CA VAL A 458 -15.76 -8.26 -10.89
C VAL A 458 -16.87 -7.63 -11.73
N ILE A 459 -17.96 -7.25 -11.06
CA ILE A 459 -19.01 -6.42 -11.62
C ILE A 459 -18.59 -4.97 -11.41
N ARG A 460 -18.42 -4.23 -12.50
CA ARG A 460 -18.18 -2.79 -12.47
C ARG A 460 -19.51 -2.05 -12.49
N VAL A 461 -19.70 -1.13 -11.55
CA VAL A 461 -20.87 -0.24 -11.55
C VAL A 461 -20.50 1.05 -12.28
N MET A 462 -21.20 1.33 -13.38
CA MET A 462 -20.93 2.48 -14.23
C MET A 462 -21.57 3.76 -13.67
N ASP A 463 -22.66 3.62 -12.93
CA ASP A 463 -23.40 4.70 -12.28
C ASP A 463 -23.59 4.40 -10.79
N PRO A 464 -22.53 4.58 -9.96
CA PRO A 464 -22.59 4.24 -8.55
C PRO A 464 -23.56 5.13 -7.77
N GLU A 465 -23.65 6.42 -8.09
CA GLU A 465 -24.59 7.35 -7.45
C GLU A 465 -26.05 6.98 -7.76
N GLY A 466 -26.39 6.63 -9.01
CA GLY A 466 -27.73 6.16 -9.36
C GLY A 466 -28.12 4.90 -8.59
N MET A 467 -27.20 3.95 -8.43
CA MET A 467 -27.40 2.75 -7.64
C MET A 467 -27.74 3.07 -6.17
N GLU A 468 -26.99 3.99 -5.55
CA GLU A 468 -27.21 4.41 -4.15
C GLU A 468 -28.55 5.12 -3.96
N LEU A 469 -28.99 5.89 -4.96
CA LEU A 469 -30.30 6.55 -4.97
C LEU A 469 -31.47 5.58 -5.26
N GLY A 470 -31.20 4.29 -5.47
CA GLY A 470 -32.23 3.32 -5.81
C GLY A 470 -32.80 3.49 -7.22
N LEU A 471 -32.08 4.20 -8.09
CA LEU A 471 -32.42 4.38 -9.50
C LEU A 471 -31.87 3.22 -10.32
N ALA A 472 -32.44 2.98 -11.50
CA ALA A 472 -31.84 2.04 -12.43
C ALA A 472 -30.42 2.52 -12.80
N PHE A 473 -29.49 1.58 -12.94
CA PHE A 473 -28.08 1.87 -13.17
C PHE A 473 -27.47 0.82 -14.09
N ASP A 474 -26.34 1.16 -14.71
CA ASP A 474 -25.65 0.28 -15.64
C ASP A 474 -24.44 -0.39 -14.98
N VAL A 475 -24.25 -1.66 -15.31
CA VAL A 475 -23.11 -2.46 -14.86
C VAL A 475 -22.41 -3.11 -16.04
N LYS A 476 -21.11 -3.36 -15.91
CA LYS A 476 -20.30 -4.07 -16.91
C LYS A 476 -19.46 -5.12 -16.23
N VAL A 477 -19.28 -6.28 -16.86
CA VAL A 477 -18.30 -7.25 -16.39
C VAL A 477 -16.96 -6.93 -17.01
N MET A 478 -15.92 -6.84 -16.20
CA MET A 478 -14.58 -6.52 -16.71
C MET A 478 -13.98 -7.75 -17.40
N LYS A 479 -13.43 -7.53 -18.61
CA LYS A 479 -12.67 -8.52 -19.37
C LYS A 479 -11.20 -8.37 -19.03
N SER A 480 -10.50 -9.50 -19.02
CA SER A 480 -9.05 -9.58 -19.16
C SER A 480 -8.76 -9.47 -20.66
N ASP A 481 -8.39 -8.30 -21.20
CA ASP A 481 -8.18 -8.14 -22.66
C ASP A 481 -6.84 -8.71 -23.13
N ASP A 482 -6.68 -10.02 -23.03
CA ASP A 482 -5.93 -10.72 -24.07
C ASP A 482 -6.90 -11.11 -25.19
N ASN A 483 -6.55 -10.79 -26.44
CA ASN A 483 -7.37 -10.98 -27.64
C ASN A 483 -7.77 -12.45 -27.94
N ASN A 484 -7.31 -13.42 -27.15
CA ASN A 484 -7.58 -14.85 -27.35
C ASN A 484 -8.59 -15.45 -26.37
N ASN A 485 -8.96 -14.78 -25.27
CA ASN A 485 -9.86 -15.38 -24.29
C ASN A 485 -11.30 -14.90 -24.49
N GLN A 486 -12.08 -15.65 -25.28
CA GLN A 486 -13.52 -15.43 -25.40
C GLN A 486 -14.24 -16.00 -24.17
N TYR A 487 -14.59 -15.13 -23.23
CA TYR A 487 -15.40 -15.51 -22.07
C TYR A 487 -16.89 -15.30 -22.34
N THR A 488 -17.71 -16.24 -21.88
CA THR A 488 -19.18 -16.08 -21.78
C THR A 488 -19.59 -15.75 -20.35
N TYR A 489 -20.63 -14.95 -20.20
CA TYR A 489 -21.07 -14.46 -18.89
C TYR A 489 -22.47 -15.01 -18.58
N SER A 490 -22.67 -15.41 -17.33
CA SER A 490 -23.98 -15.79 -16.83
C SER A 490 -24.29 -15.00 -15.57
N TRP A 491 -25.43 -14.35 -15.59
CA TRP A 491 -25.99 -13.71 -14.42
C TRP A 491 -27.02 -14.64 -13.77
N ASN A 492 -27.38 -14.35 -12.53
CA ASN A 492 -28.33 -15.14 -11.75
C ASN A 492 -29.72 -15.29 -12.37
N ASP A 493 -30.08 -14.45 -13.33
CA ASP A 493 -31.38 -14.40 -13.98
C ASP A 493 -31.33 -14.60 -15.51
N ALA A 494 -30.14 -14.60 -16.13
CA ALA A 494 -29.97 -14.84 -17.56
C ALA A 494 -28.50 -15.08 -17.96
N SER A 495 -28.28 -15.86 -19.02
CA SER A 495 -26.99 -15.89 -19.73
C SER A 495 -26.87 -14.70 -20.67
N PHE A 496 -25.68 -14.09 -20.75
CA PHE A 496 -25.42 -12.90 -21.55
C PHE A 496 -24.07 -13.00 -22.28
N ASN A 497 -24.09 -12.87 -23.61
CA ASN A 497 -22.92 -13.10 -24.47
C ASN A 497 -22.31 -11.82 -25.05
N ASN A 498 -22.29 -10.72 -24.30
CA ASN A 498 -21.62 -9.49 -24.74
C ASN A 498 -21.01 -8.71 -23.56
N THR A 499 -19.94 -7.96 -23.81
CA THR A 499 -19.27 -7.05 -22.86
C THR A 499 -19.97 -5.69 -22.73
N SER A 500 -21.10 -5.49 -23.41
CA SER A 500 -21.92 -4.28 -23.29
C SER A 500 -22.48 -4.12 -21.87
N SER A 501 -22.77 -2.88 -21.49
CA SER A 501 -23.39 -2.61 -20.19
C SER A 501 -24.77 -3.28 -20.08
N ARG A 502 -25.05 -3.80 -18.89
CA ARG A 502 -26.35 -4.33 -18.49
C ARG A 502 -27.03 -3.31 -17.58
N ARG A 503 -28.27 -2.94 -17.90
CA ARG A 503 -29.11 -2.12 -17.02
C ARG A 503 -29.75 -2.98 -15.93
N ILE A 504 -29.55 -2.61 -14.67
CA ILE A 504 -30.23 -3.17 -13.50
C ILE A 504 -31.36 -2.19 -13.12
N SER A 505 -32.60 -2.68 -13.06
CA SER A 505 -33.79 -1.87 -12.72
C SER A 505 -34.74 -2.52 -11.71
N GLN A 506 -34.57 -3.81 -11.43
CA GLN A 506 -35.39 -4.54 -10.47
C GLN A 506 -34.64 -4.71 -9.16
N LYS A 507 -35.29 -4.45 -8.02
CA LYS A 507 -34.67 -4.67 -6.72
C LYS A 507 -34.34 -6.15 -6.56
N GLY A 508 -33.15 -6.45 -6.05
CA GLY A 508 -32.75 -7.83 -5.86
C GLY A 508 -31.26 -8.04 -5.64
N LYS A 509 -30.93 -9.33 -5.61
CA LYS A 509 -29.58 -9.85 -5.47
C LYS A 509 -29.06 -10.22 -6.86
N TYR A 510 -27.88 -9.72 -7.21
CA TYR A 510 -27.24 -9.97 -8.50
C TYR A 510 -25.84 -10.53 -8.33
N TRP A 511 -25.51 -11.51 -9.17
CA TRP A 511 -24.16 -12.06 -9.26
C TRP A 511 -23.86 -12.46 -10.70
N VAL A 512 -22.57 -12.54 -11.03
CA VAL A 512 -22.11 -12.97 -12.36
C VAL A 512 -21.10 -14.11 -12.24
N LYS A 513 -21.10 -15.01 -13.21
CA LYS A 513 -20.14 -16.10 -13.37
C LYS A 513 -19.60 -16.06 -14.79
N ILE A 514 -18.29 -16.22 -14.95
CA ILE A 514 -17.64 -16.27 -16.26
C ILE A 514 -17.28 -17.71 -16.61
N LYS A 515 -17.32 -18.03 -17.90
CA LYS A 515 -16.96 -19.33 -18.44
C LYS A 515 -16.04 -19.14 -19.65
N ASP A 516 -14.94 -19.87 -19.71
CA ASP A 516 -14.05 -19.90 -20.88
C ASP A 516 -14.57 -20.82 -22.00
N GLU A 517 -13.84 -20.83 -23.12
CA GLU A 517 -14.17 -21.65 -24.29
C GLU A 517 -14.06 -23.16 -24.05
N TRP A 518 -13.27 -23.60 -23.06
CA TRP A 518 -13.14 -25.01 -22.65
C TRP A 518 -14.17 -25.43 -21.61
N GLY A 519 -14.94 -24.49 -21.10
CA GLY A 519 -16.03 -24.68 -20.19
C GLY A 519 -15.69 -24.61 -18.70
N ASN A 520 -14.47 -24.21 -18.36
CA ASN A 520 -14.12 -23.84 -16.99
C ASN A 520 -14.88 -22.60 -16.58
N SER A 521 -15.16 -22.51 -15.28
CA SER A 521 -16.14 -21.59 -14.74
C SER A 521 -15.58 -20.96 -13.49
N SER A 522 -15.59 -19.63 -13.42
CA SER A 522 -15.19 -18.91 -12.21
C SER A 522 -16.10 -19.23 -11.03
N LEU A 523 -15.68 -18.80 -9.83
CA LEU A 523 -16.64 -18.60 -8.75
C LEU A 523 -17.65 -17.53 -9.16
N THR A 524 -18.81 -17.47 -8.52
CA THR A 524 -19.72 -16.33 -8.69
C THR A 524 -19.03 -15.07 -8.13
N SER A 525 -19.28 -13.92 -8.77
CA SER A 525 -18.83 -12.63 -8.27
C SER A 525 -19.28 -12.43 -6.83
N ASP A 526 -18.67 -11.46 -6.15
CA ASP A 526 -19.34 -10.97 -4.97
C ASP A 526 -20.72 -10.43 -5.36
N THR A 527 -21.63 -10.50 -4.40
CA THR A 527 -23.04 -10.23 -4.65
C THR A 527 -23.28 -8.72 -4.68
N LEU A 528 -23.89 -8.23 -5.75
CA LEU A 528 -24.44 -6.89 -5.81
C LEU A 528 -25.87 -6.91 -5.25
N TYR A 529 -26.15 -6.03 -4.29
CA TYR A 529 -27.48 -5.85 -3.70
C TYR A 529 -28.06 -4.52 -4.17
N PHE A 530 -29.20 -4.55 -4.86
CA PHE A 530 -29.88 -3.34 -5.32
C PHE A 530 -31.26 -3.20 -4.68
N GLY A 531 -31.46 -2.12 -3.92
CA GLY A 531 -32.72 -1.83 -3.23
C GLY A 531 -33.17 -2.90 -2.23
N VAL A 532 -32.28 -3.83 -1.88
CA VAL A 532 -32.43 -4.84 -0.85
C VAL A 532 -31.25 -4.72 0.11
N THR A 533 -31.51 -4.92 1.39
CA THR A 533 -30.46 -4.85 2.40
C THR A 533 -29.49 -6.01 2.17
N PRO A 534 -28.19 -5.75 1.96
CA PRO A 534 -27.20 -6.82 2.01
C PRO A 534 -27.29 -7.48 3.40
N PRO A 535 -27.02 -8.79 3.53
CA PRO A 535 -26.84 -9.36 4.85
C PRO A 535 -25.78 -8.53 5.59
N PRO A 536 -25.87 -8.40 6.93
CA PRO A 536 -24.85 -7.69 7.68
C PRO A 536 -23.48 -8.18 7.22
N PRO A 537 -22.53 -7.27 6.96
CA PRO A 537 -21.19 -7.69 6.58
C PRO A 537 -20.74 -8.71 7.62
N PRO A 538 -20.13 -9.84 7.20
CA PRO A 538 -19.60 -10.78 8.17
C PRO A 538 -18.72 -9.98 9.13
N ILE A 539 -19.01 -10.08 10.44
CA ILE A 539 -18.16 -9.49 11.47
C ILE A 539 -16.76 -10.04 11.17
N PRO A 540 -15.77 -9.19 10.87
CA PRO A 540 -14.45 -9.69 10.54
C PRO A 540 -13.86 -10.35 11.79
N THR A 541 -13.96 -11.67 11.89
CA THR A 541 -13.27 -12.47 12.91
C THR A 541 -11.79 -12.71 12.58
N ALA A 542 -11.22 -11.86 11.70
CA ALA A 542 -9.89 -11.96 11.10
C ALA A 542 -9.74 -13.17 10.16
N MET A 543 -9.50 -12.88 8.87
CA MET A 543 -9.07 -13.82 7.82
C MET A 543 -9.74 -15.20 7.82
N ASP A 544 -10.94 -15.31 7.22
CA ASP A 544 -11.51 -16.61 6.88
C ASP A 544 -11.40 -16.92 5.38
N LYS A 545 -10.96 -18.16 5.13
CA LYS A 545 -10.85 -18.94 3.90
C LYS A 545 -9.51 -18.92 3.20
N ILE A 546 -8.50 -19.33 3.96
CA ILE A 546 -7.37 -20.08 3.42
C ILE A 546 -7.91 -21.41 2.86
N GLU A 547 -7.59 -21.74 1.60
CA GLU A 547 -7.95 -23.03 0.99
C GLU A 547 -7.43 -24.19 1.88
N ALA A 548 -8.19 -25.28 1.97
CA ALA A 548 -7.84 -26.43 2.81
C ALA A 548 -6.40 -26.91 2.52
N GLY A 549 -5.61 -27.09 3.58
CA GLY A 549 -4.20 -27.53 3.48
C GLY A 549 -3.14 -26.42 3.52
N HIS A 550 -3.51 -25.15 3.68
CA HIS A 550 -2.54 -24.07 3.81
C HIS A 550 -2.43 -23.57 5.26
N PHE A 551 -1.19 -23.37 5.72
CA PHE A 551 -0.89 -22.70 6.98
C PHE A 551 -0.46 -21.26 6.74
N PHE A 552 -1.07 -20.33 7.45
CA PHE A 552 -0.57 -18.97 7.59
C PHE A 552 -0.12 -18.71 9.02
N THR A 553 0.92 -17.91 9.17
CA THR A 553 1.44 -17.46 10.47
C THR A 553 1.39 -15.95 10.48
N TYR A 554 0.65 -15.39 11.42
CA TYR A 554 0.46 -13.96 11.61
C TYR A 554 1.21 -13.48 12.85
N ASN A 555 1.59 -12.19 12.83
CA ASN A 555 2.54 -11.56 13.76
C ASN A 555 3.96 -12.11 13.68
N ASN A 556 4.56 -12.19 12.48
CA ASN A 556 5.97 -12.53 12.32
C ASN A 556 6.70 -11.35 11.63
N PRO A 557 7.63 -10.62 12.28
CA PRO A 557 8.20 -10.88 13.61
C PRO A 557 7.21 -10.77 14.78
N VAL A 558 7.31 -11.71 15.72
CA VAL A 558 6.43 -11.88 16.88
C VAL A 558 7.03 -11.22 18.12
N LYS A 559 6.20 -10.52 18.89
CA LYS A 559 6.56 -10.05 20.23
C LYS A 559 5.93 -10.94 21.30
N ASP A 560 4.60 -10.94 21.36
CA ASP A 560 3.86 -11.59 22.46
C ASP A 560 3.17 -12.89 22.04
N PHE A 561 2.49 -12.90 20.89
CA PHE A 561 1.69 -14.04 20.42
C PHE A 561 1.88 -14.28 18.92
N LEU A 562 2.21 -15.52 18.58
CA LEU A 562 2.25 -16.01 17.20
C LEU A 562 0.90 -16.65 16.88
N ASP A 563 0.20 -16.09 15.90
CA ASP A 563 -1.08 -16.63 15.44
C ASP A 563 -0.84 -17.60 14.26
N ILE A 564 -1.45 -18.77 14.33
CA ILE A 564 -1.33 -19.84 13.33
C ILE A 564 -2.73 -20.16 12.83
N HIS A 565 -2.92 -20.06 11.52
CA HIS A 565 -4.19 -20.36 10.86
C HIS A 565 -4.03 -21.62 10.02
N TYR A 566 -4.97 -22.55 10.15
CA TYR A 566 -5.02 -23.78 9.35
C TYR A 566 -6.44 -24.17 8.97
N SER A 567 -6.65 -24.39 7.68
CA SER A 567 -7.92 -24.90 7.16
C SER A 567 -7.85 -26.42 7.01
N ALA A 568 -8.51 -27.15 7.91
CA ALA A 568 -8.54 -28.60 7.91
C ALA A 568 -9.69 -29.14 7.05
N SER A 569 -9.45 -30.17 6.25
CA SER A 569 -10.49 -30.82 5.45
C SER A 569 -11.35 -31.81 6.26
N GLU A 570 -10.81 -32.32 7.36
CA GLU A 570 -11.45 -33.26 8.27
C GLU A 570 -11.04 -33.01 9.73
N ASN A 571 -11.75 -33.64 10.66
CA ASN A 571 -11.34 -33.67 12.07
C ASN A 571 -9.95 -34.32 12.18
N SER A 572 -8.99 -33.59 12.75
CA SER A 572 -7.61 -34.06 12.88
C SER A 572 -6.92 -33.43 14.09
N SER A 573 -5.60 -33.60 14.22
CA SER A 573 -4.81 -32.98 15.27
C SER A 573 -3.54 -32.38 14.69
N ALA A 574 -3.13 -31.22 15.20
CA ALA A 574 -1.84 -30.61 14.93
C ALA A 574 -0.98 -30.65 16.19
N VAL A 575 0.26 -31.11 16.04
CA VAL A 575 1.30 -30.92 17.06
C VAL A 575 2.14 -29.74 16.63
N ILE A 576 2.11 -28.66 17.40
CA ILE A 576 2.90 -27.47 17.12
C ILE A 576 4.04 -27.39 18.10
N GLY A 577 5.25 -27.25 17.56
CA GLY A 577 6.47 -27.02 18.31
C GLY A 577 7.21 -25.81 17.79
N LEU A 578 7.82 -25.04 18.70
CA LEU A 578 8.76 -23.99 18.35
C LEU A 578 10.14 -24.43 18.81
N PHE A 579 11.13 -24.31 17.93
CA PHE A 579 12.51 -24.75 18.15
C PHE A 579 13.46 -23.57 18.04
N ASP A 580 14.41 -23.46 18.97
CA ASP A 580 15.50 -22.49 18.83
C ASP A 580 16.49 -22.93 17.71
N ILE A 581 17.43 -22.06 17.34
CA ILE A 581 18.45 -22.36 16.33
C ILE A 581 19.39 -23.53 16.70
N LYS A 582 19.40 -23.96 17.96
CA LYS A 582 20.19 -25.10 18.44
C LYS A 582 19.38 -26.40 18.35
N GLY A 583 18.13 -26.35 17.90
CA GLY A 583 17.22 -27.49 17.81
C GLY A 583 16.53 -27.84 19.12
N SER A 584 16.62 -26.99 20.15
CA SER A 584 15.91 -27.19 21.41
C SER A 584 14.45 -26.80 21.24
N LYS A 585 13.54 -27.70 21.59
CA LYS A 585 12.10 -27.41 21.58
C LYS A 585 11.75 -26.52 22.77
N VAL A 586 11.34 -25.27 22.50
CA VAL A 586 10.99 -24.28 23.53
C VAL A 586 9.49 -24.20 23.80
N ILE A 587 8.67 -24.58 22.81
CA ILE A 587 7.21 -24.69 22.94
C ILE A 587 6.77 -26.00 22.31
N SER A 588 5.80 -26.69 22.92
CA SER A 588 5.13 -27.86 22.34
C SER A 588 3.69 -27.91 22.82
N SER A 589 2.74 -27.97 21.89
CA SER A 589 1.33 -28.10 22.24
C SER A 589 0.59 -28.87 21.15
N THR A 590 -0.41 -29.65 21.56
CA THR A 590 -1.25 -30.42 20.66
C THR A 590 -2.62 -29.79 20.61
N TYR A 591 -3.13 -29.58 19.41
CA TYR A 591 -4.42 -28.94 19.15
C TYR A 591 -5.31 -29.89 18.37
N THR A 592 -6.59 -29.93 18.74
CA THR A 592 -7.62 -30.63 17.95
C THR A 592 -8.09 -29.68 16.86
N LEU A 593 -8.08 -30.16 15.63
CA LEU A 593 -8.52 -29.42 14.46
C LEU A 593 -9.92 -29.89 14.05
N GLN A 594 -10.82 -28.95 13.78
CA GLN A 594 -12.14 -29.19 13.22
C GLN A 594 -12.14 -28.92 11.70
N PRO A 595 -13.01 -29.59 10.91
CA PRO A 595 -13.19 -29.26 9.49
C PRO A 595 -13.50 -27.76 9.31
N GLY A 596 -12.75 -27.09 8.45
CA GLY A 596 -12.78 -25.64 8.28
C GLY A 596 -11.58 -24.94 8.93
N GLU A 597 -11.72 -23.63 9.17
CA GLU A 597 -10.68 -22.76 9.74
C GLU A 597 -10.43 -23.08 11.22
N ASN A 598 -9.15 -23.20 11.58
CA ASN A 598 -8.69 -23.35 12.94
C ASN A 598 -7.65 -22.26 13.23
N ARG A 599 -7.91 -21.47 14.28
CA ARG A 599 -6.96 -20.46 14.78
C ARG A 599 -6.28 -20.98 16.04
N ILE A 600 -4.97 -21.01 16.01
CA ILE A 600 -4.12 -21.48 17.10
C ILE A 600 -3.17 -20.35 17.47
N GLN A 601 -3.25 -19.88 18.71
CA GLN A 601 -2.37 -18.84 19.20
C GLN A 601 -1.32 -19.45 20.12
N ILE A 602 -0.06 -19.11 19.87
CA ILE A 602 1.07 -19.54 20.68
C ILE A 602 1.65 -18.33 21.38
N SER A 603 1.75 -18.41 22.71
CA SER A 603 2.48 -17.40 23.47
C SER A 603 3.97 -17.51 23.20
N CYS A 604 4.53 -16.45 22.63
CA CYS A 604 5.97 -16.25 22.49
C CYS A 604 6.51 -15.31 23.57
N SER A 605 5.62 -14.81 24.45
CA SER A 605 5.95 -13.94 25.57
C SER A 605 6.95 -14.64 26.50
N GLY A 606 8.19 -14.11 26.56
CA GLY A 606 9.28 -14.67 27.37
C GLY A 606 10.30 -15.51 26.62
N LEU A 607 10.13 -15.70 25.30
CA LEU A 607 11.22 -16.20 24.45
C LEU A 607 12.27 -15.11 24.24
N THR A 608 13.53 -15.52 24.11
CA THR A 608 14.63 -14.59 23.80
C THR A 608 14.54 -14.11 22.36
N ASN A 609 14.87 -12.85 22.10
CA ASN A 609 14.92 -12.30 20.75
C ASN A 609 15.83 -13.17 19.86
N GLY A 610 15.33 -13.55 18.69
CA GLY A 610 16.07 -14.45 17.81
C GLY A 610 15.21 -15.18 16.80
N ILE A 611 15.85 -16.05 16.03
CA ILE A 611 15.19 -16.88 15.03
C ILE A 611 14.78 -18.20 15.67
N TYR A 612 13.54 -18.60 15.41
CA TYR A 612 12.99 -19.88 15.79
C TYR A 612 12.43 -20.60 14.56
N ILE A 613 12.36 -21.92 14.63
CA ILE A 613 11.70 -22.76 13.64
C ILE A 613 10.39 -23.23 14.23
N LEU A 614 9.29 -22.76 13.65
CA LEU A 614 7.97 -23.31 13.89
C LEU A 614 7.85 -24.61 13.12
N HIS A 615 7.49 -25.66 13.84
CA HIS A 615 7.27 -27.00 13.33
C HIS A 615 5.83 -27.39 13.63
N ILE A 616 5.06 -27.64 12.59
CA ILE A 616 3.68 -28.06 12.70
C ILE A 616 3.56 -29.45 12.07
N GLN A 617 3.27 -30.43 12.89
CA GLN A 617 3.09 -31.82 12.48
C GLN A 617 1.61 -32.14 12.43
N LEU A 618 1.15 -32.53 11.25
CA LEU A 618 -0.19 -33.02 10.99
C LEU A 618 -0.18 -34.51 10.73
N LYS A 619 -1.37 -35.08 10.52
CA LYS A 619 -1.58 -36.50 10.22
C LYS A 619 -0.78 -36.98 9.00
N ASN A 620 -0.70 -36.15 7.95
CA ASN A 620 -0.11 -36.55 6.65
C ASN A 620 1.01 -35.62 6.16
N GLU A 621 1.33 -34.55 6.88
CA GLU A 621 2.32 -33.56 6.46
C GLU A 621 3.02 -32.90 7.63
N THR A 622 4.17 -32.30 7.32
CA THR A 622 4.94 -31.49 8.25
C THR A 622 5.20 -30.14 7.60
N VAL A 623 4.88 -29.07 8.31
CA VAL A 623 5.14 -27.69 7.87
C VAL A 623 6.21 -27.08 8.76
N LEU A 624 7.21 -26.46 8.13
CA LEU A 624 8.28 -25.72 8.79
C LEU A 624 8.21 -24.26 8.37
N LYS A 625 8.22 -23.35 9.34
CA LYS A 625 8.27 -21.90 9.10
C LYS A 625 9.30 -21.21 9.99
N LYS A 626 9.96 -20.20 9.44
CA LYS A 626 10.84 -19.31 10.20
C LYS A 626 9.99 -18.32 11.00
N VAL A 627 10.27 -18.18 12.29
CA VAL A 627 9.67 -17.18 13.18
C VAL A 627 10.77 -16.30 13.75
N ILE A 628 10.56 -14.99 13.77
CA ILE A 628 11.49 -14.01 14.36
C ILE A 628 10.83 -13.49 15.64
N VAL A 629 11.38 -13.80 16.81
CA VAL A 629 10.95 -13.23 18.09
C VAL A 629 11.70 -11.91 18.33
N LYS A 630 10.97 -10.85 18.68
CA LYS A 630 11.46 -9.48 18.90
C LYS A 630 11.28 -8.98 20.33
#